data_AF-A0A378MZG2-F1
#
_entry.id   AF-A0A378MZG2-F1
#
_cell.length_a   1.000
_cell.length_b   1.000
_cell.length_c   1.000
_cell.angle_alpha   90.00
_cell.angle_beta   90.00
_cell.angle_gamma   90.00
#
_symmetry.space_group_name_H-M   'P 1'
#
loop_
_entity.id
_entity.type
_entity.pdbx_description
1 polymer ?
#
loop_
_entity_poly.entity_id
_entity_poly.type
_entity_poly.pdbx_seq_one_letter_code
_entity_poly.pdbx_strand_id
1 'polypeptide(L)'
;MQSFIKNPNLGCANPYNGNVKPPIRIVAPGRVYRNDYDQTHTPMFHQIELLYVDKKANFTELKGLIHDFLKAFLKKIYKCVFRPSFFPFTEPSAEVDVMRQTANG
;
A
#
# COMPACT_ATOMS: atom_id res chain seq x y z
N MET A 1 -1.88 -5.44 -0.29
CA MET A 1 -1.06 -4.31 -0.76
C MET A 1 -0.80 -3.41 0.44
N GLN A 2 0.43 -3.37 0.94
CA GLN A 2 0.79 -2.35 1.92
C GLN A 2 1.33 -1.15 1.15
N SER A 3 0.62 -0.03 1.27
CA SER A 3 0.90 1.20 0.53
C SER A 3 1.31 2.25 1.53
N PHE A 4 2.51 2.82 1.39
CA PHE A 4 3.07 3.74 2.37
C PHE A 4 3.10 5.16 1.81
N ILE A 5 2.48 6.11 2.51
CA ILE A 5 2.92 7.50 2.48
C ILE A 5 3.84 7.68 3.67
N LYS A 6 5.07 8.08 3.42
CA LYS A 6 5.99 8.47 4.48
C LYS A 6 6.12 9.98 4.50
N ASN A 7 5.70 10.60 5.60
CA ASN A 7 6.01 12.01 5.87
C ASN A 7 7.53 12.09 6.12
N PRO A 8 8.26 12.99 5.44
CA PRO A 8 9.72 13.11 5.62
C PRO A 8 10.15 13.48 7.06
N ASN A 9 9.21 13.84 7.94
CA ASN A 9 9.48 14.17 9.35
C ASN A 9 9.39 12.98 10.32
N LEU A 10 8.97 11.77 9.89
CA LEU A 10 8.85 10.58 10.74
C LEU A 10 10.07 9.65 10.60
N GLY A 11 10.87 9.53 11.66
CA GLY A 11 12.24 9.01 11.71
C GLY A 11 12.47 7.49 11.58
N CYS A 12 11.48 6.68 11.19
CA CYS A 12 11.66 5.22 11.09
C CYS A 12 12.15 4.78 9.69
N ALA A 13 13.43 4.40 9.55
CA ALA A 13 14.10 3.95 8.31
C ALA A 13 14.08 4.96 7.15
N ASN A 14 15.09 5.84 7.10
CA ASN A 14 15.34 6.69 5.95
C ASN A 14 16.19 5.90 4.94
N PRO A 15 15.66 5.39 3.81
CA PRO A 15 16.48 4.78 2.77
C PRO A 15 17.37 5.81 2.05
N TYR A 16 17.26 7.10 2.41
CA TYR A 16 18.00 8.19 1.82
C TYR A 16 19.17 8.62 2.71
N ASN A 17 20.38 8.32 2.25
CA ASN A 17 21.64 8.92 2.69
C ASN A 17 21.82 10.39 2.20
N GLY A 18 20.73 11.16 2.07
CA GLY A 18 20.75 12.60 1.75
C GLY A 18 20.80 13.00 0.27
N ASN A 19 20.99 12.07 -0.67
CA ASN A 19 21.23 12.41 -2.09
C ASN A 19 20.01 12.35 -3.02
N VAL A 20 18.87 11.77 -2.59
CA VAL A 20 17.66 11.67 -3.42
C VAL A 20 16.61 12.65 -2.93
N LYS A 21 16.19 13.57 -3.80
CA LYS A 21 15.19 14.59 -3.49
C LYS A 21 13.80 14.15 -3.98
N PRO A 22 12.71 14.43 -3.22
CA PRO A 22 11.35 14.21 -3.68
C PRO A 22 11.02 14.93 -5.01
N PRO A 23 10.09 14.39 -5.84
CA PRO A 23 9.26 13.22 -5.55
C PRO A 23 10.00 11.89 -5.73
N ILE A 24 9.81 10.96 -4.79
CA ILE A 24 10.24 9.56 -4.95
C ILE A 24 9.01 8.66 -5.15
N ARG A 25 9.09 7.77 -6.13
CA ARG A 25 8.08 6.77 -6.48
C ARG A 25 8.78 5.42 -6.67
N ILE A 26 8.48 4.44 -5.83
CA ILE A 26 9.08 3.09 -5.90
C ILE A 26 7.95 2.05 -5.97
N VAL A 27 8.17 1.05 -6.83
CA VAL A 27 7.39 -0.19 -6.89
C VAL A 27 8.35 -1.35 -6.64
N ALA A 28 8.12 -2.12 -5.59
CA ALA A 28 8.97 -3.23 -5.18
C ALA A 28 8.17 -4.55 -5.17
N PRO A 29 8.11 -5.29 -6.29
CA PRO A 29 7.58 -6.65 -6.30
C PRO A 29 8.63 -7.63 -5.75
N GLY A 30 8.19 -8.63 -4.97
CA GLY A 30 9.11 -9.60 -4.40
C GLY A 30 8.42 -10.85 -3.85
N ARG A 31 9.22 -11.90 -3.64
CA ARG A 31 8.83 -13.10 -2.90
C ARG A 31 8.98 -12.81 -1.41
N VAL A 32 7.94 -13.10 -0.65
CA VAL A 32 7.91 -13.01 0.81
C VAL A 32 7.75 -14.41 1.37
N TYR A 33 8.49 -14.70 2.44
CA TYR A 33 8.44 -15.98 3.13
C TYR A 33 7.86 -15.79 4.52
N ARG A 34 6.90 -16.64 4.90
CA ARG A 34 6.32 -16.69 6.24
C ARG A 34 6.23 -18.12 6.72
N ASN A 35 6.32 -18.31 8.03
CA ASN A 35 6.16 -19.63 8.65
C ASN A 35 4.67 -19.93 8.90
N ASP A 36 3.85 -19.79 7.86
CA ASP A 36 2.41 -20.06 7.88
C ASP A 36 2.14 -21.19 6.86
N TYR A 37 1.51 -22.29 7.28
CA TYR A 37 1.17 -23.42 6.41
C TYR A 37 -0.22 -23.95 6.73
N ASP A 38 -1.23 -23.50 5.97
CA ASP A 38 -2.60 -24.00 6.01
C ASP A 38 -3.26 -23.92 4.63
N GLN A 39 -4.56 -24.22 4.53
CA GLN A 39 -5.29 -24.24 3.25
C GLN A 39 -5.29 -22.89 2.52
N THR A 40 -5.09 -21.77 3.22
CA THR A 40 -5.12 -20.41 2.68
C THR A 40 -3.76 -19.71 2.71
N HIS A 41 -2.78 -20.26 3.45
CA HIS A 41 -1.46 -19.68 3.63
C HIS A 41 -0.38 -20.59 3.04
N THR A 42 0.27 -20.09 2.00
CA THR A 42 1.50 -20.69 1.46
C THR A 42 2.72 -20.04 2.13
N PRO A 43 3.76 -20.82 2.52
CA PRO A 43 4.96 -20.29 3.16
C PRO A 43 5.74 -19.30 2.29
N MET A 44 5.47 -19.27 1.00
CA MET A 44 5.99 -18.30 0.05
C MET A 44 4.84 -17.73 -0.78
N PHE A 45 4.80 -16.40 -0.91
CA PHE A 45 3.87 -15.69 -1.78
C PHE A 45 4.51 -14.42 -2.34
N HIS A 46 3.85 -13.77 -3.28
CA HIS A 46 4.34 -12.54 -3.90
C HIS A 46 3.67 -11.31 -3.26
N GLN A 47 4.46 -10.32 -2.89
CA GLN A 47 4.00 -9.03 -2.38
C GLN A 47 4.52 -7.91 -3.28
N ILE A 48 3.71 -6.87 -3.43
CA ILE A 48 4.12 -5.60 -4.05
C ILE A 48 4.02 -4.53 -2.97
N GLU A 49 5.12 -3.81 -2.77
CA GLU A 49 5.18 -2.63 -1.91
C GLU A 49 5.32 -1.37 -2.75
N LEU A 50 4.60 -0.33 -2.34
CA LEU A 50 4.58 0.97 -3.01
C LEU A 50 5.01 2.04 -2.03
N LEU A 51 5.98 2.88 -2.43
CA LEU A 51 6.42 4.04 -1.68
C LEU A 51 6.27 5.29 -2.54
N TYR A 52 5.51 6.26 -2.02
CA TYR A 52 5.43 7.61 -2.57
C TYR A 52 5.87 8.63 -1.52
N VAL A 53 6.86 9.44 -1.86
CA VAL A 53 7.37 10.53 -1.01
C VAL A 53 7.33 11.82 -1.81
N ASP A 54 6.50 12.77 -1.37
CA ASP A 54 6.41 14.12 -1.92
C ASP A 54 6.20 15.11 -0.76
N LYS A 55 6.60 16.37 -0.93
CA LYS A 55 6.31 17.44 0.02
C LYS A 55 4.82 17.74 0.16
N LYS A 56 4.03 17.45 -0.89
CA LYS A 56 2.58 17.64 -0.93
C LYS A 56 1.79 16.36 -0.69
N ALA A 57 2.49 15.23 -0.51
CA ALA A 57 1.86 13.92 -0.30
C ALA A 57 0.94 13.96 0.92
N ASN A 58 -0.31 13.55 0.73
CA ASN A 58 -1.31 13.50 1.80
C ASN A 58 -2.21 12.27 1.67
N PHE A 59 -2.95 11.96 2.73
CA PHE A 59 -3.76 10.74 2.79
C PHE A 59 -4.87 10.69 1.73
N THR A 60 -5.40 11.84 1.30
CA THR A 60 -6.40 11.91 0.22
C THR A 60 -5.80 11.45 -1.11
N GLU A 61 -4.58 11.86 -1.41
CA GLU A 61 -3.85 11.40 -2.61
C GLU A 61 -3.59 9.89 -2.57
N LEU A 62 -3.27 9.31 -1.40
CA LEU A 62 -3.12 7.86 -1.26
C LEU A 62 -4.41 7.11 -1.58
N LYS A 63 -5.55 7.61 -1.06
CA LYS A 63 -6.86 6.99 -1.35
C LYS A 63 -7.16 7.01 -2.84
N GLY A 64 -6.91 8.13 -3.51
CA GLY A 64 -7.07 8.26 -4.96
C GLY A 64 -6.16 7.32 -5.73
N LEU A 65 -4.88 7.29 -5.38
CA LEU A 65 -3.88 6.42 -6.01
C LEU A 65 -4.26 4.94 -5.91
N ILE A 66 -4.67 4.48 -4.72
CA ILE A 66 -5.10 3.09 -4.50
C ILE A 66 -6.36 2.79 -5.33
N HIS A 67 -7.33 3.70 -5.36
CA HIS A 67 -8.54 3.53 -6.15
C HIS A 67 -8.23 3.41 -7.66
N ASP A 68 -7.38 4.29 -8.18
CA ASP A 68 -6.98 4.27 -9.60
C ASP A 68 -6.15 3.02 -9.94
N PHE A 69 -5.25 2.61 -9.04
CA PHE A 69 -4.50 1.36 -9.18
C PHE A 69 -5.44 0.16 -9.25
N LEU A 70 -6.39 0.03 -8.32
CA LEU A 70 -7.34 -1.09 -8.30
C LEU A 70 -8.24 -1.09 -9.54
N LYS A 71 -8.70 0.09 -9.99
CA LYS A 71 -9.48 0.23 -11.22
C LYS A 71 -8.69 -0.23 -12.44
N ALA A 72 -7.42 0.16 -12.56
CA ALA A 72 -6.54 -0.25 -13.65
C ALA A 72 -6.20 -1.75 -13.60
N PHE A 73 -5.89 -2.27 -12.40
CA PHE A 73 -5.47 -3.65 -12.19
C PHE A 73 -6.62 -4.65 -12.37
N LEU A 74 -7.77 -4.38 -11.76
CA LEU A 74 -8.92 -5.29 -11.79
C LEU A 74 -9.90 -5.00 -12.94
N LYS A 75 -9.67 -3.92 -13.71
CA LYS A 75 -10.49 -3.49 -14.86
C LYS A 75 -11.99 -3.27 -14.54
N LYS A 76 -12.31 -3.03 -13.26
CA LYS A 76 -13.67 -2.73 -12.78
C LYS A 76 -13.60 -1.70 -11.66
N ILE A 77 -14.72 -1.02 -11.42
CA ILE A 77 -14.84 -0.08 -10.30
C ILE A 77 -15.30 -0.88 -9.08
N TYR A 78 -14.52 -0.83 -8.01
CA TYR A 78 -14.85 -1.47 -6.74
C TYR A 78 -15.00 -0.41 -5.65
N LYS A 79 -15.96 -0.63 -4.76
CA LYS A 79 -16.07 0.16 -3.54
C LYS A 79 -14.91 -0.22 -2.61
N CYS A 80 -14.10 0.78 -2.26
CA CYS A 80 -12.97 0.62 -1.34
C CYS A 80 -13.35 1.18 0.02
N VAL A 81 -13.10 0.43 1.09
CA VAL A 81 -13.29 0.88 2.47
C VAL A 81 -11.94 0.92 3.15
N PHE A 82 -11.59 2.10 3.67
CA PHE A 82 -10.35 2.31 4.42
C PHE A 82 -10.62 2.15 5.90
N ARG A 83 -10.07 1.09 6.51
CA ARG A 83 -10.16 0.85 7.94
C ARG A 83 -8.87 1.31 8.62
N PRO A 84 -8.93 2.03 9.75
CA PRO A 84 -7.74 2.27 10.56
C PRO A 84 -7.07 0.95 10.91
N SER A 85 -5.75 0.91 10.78
CA SER A 85 -4.91 -0.22 11.19
C SER A 85 -3.60 0.34 11.74
N PHE A 86 -2.77 -0.49 12.34
CA PHE A 86 -1.48 -0.08 12.88
C PHE A 86 -0.35 -0.74 12.08
N PHE A 87 0.52 0.10 11.51
CA PHE A 87 1.78 -0.35 10.94
C PHE A 87 2.91 0.52 11.52
N PRO A 88 4.01 -0.08 12.01
CA PRO A 88 5.05 0.63 12.76
C PRO A 88 5.85 1.66 11.94
N PHE A 89 5.66 1.71 10.62
CA PHE A 89 6.38 2.58 9.69
C PHE A 89 5.48 3.59 8.96
N THR A 90 4.19 3.67 9.30
CA THR A 90 3.26 4.68 8.72
C THR A 90 2.37 5.32 9.76
N GLU A 91 2.09 6.61 9.55
CA GLU A 91 1.10 7.35 10.33
C GLU A 91 0.52 8.48 9.46
N PRO A 92 -0.80 8.56 9.25
CA PRO A 92 -1.82 7.58 9.65
C PRO A 92 -1.70 6.24 8.89
N SER A 93 -2.19 5.16 9.51
CA SER A 93 -2.15 3.80 8.96
C SER A 93 -3.55 3.27 8.66
N ALA A 94 -3.71 2.56 7.54
CA ALA A 94 -4.99 1.99 7.13
C ALA A 94 -4.84 0.71 6.32
N GLU A 95 -5.81 -0.19 6.48
CA GLU A 95 -6.08 -1.31 5.58
C GLU A 95 -7.16 -0.92 4.57
N VAL A 96 -7.16 -1.58 3.41
CA VAL A 96 -8.14 -1.34 2.35
C VAL A 96 -8.87 -2.64 2.04
N ASP A 97 -10.18 -2.63 2.29
CA ASP A 97 -11.08 -3.69 1.85
C ASP A 97 -11.68 -3.32 0.49
N VAL A 98 -11.70 -4.29 -0.43
CA VAL A 98 -12.26 -4.13 -1.78
C VAL A 98 -13.54 -4.95 -1.88
N MET A 99 -14.68 -4.27 -1.96
CA MET A 99 -15.99 -4.95 -2.03
C MET A 99 -16.24 -5.46 -3.43
N ARG A 100 -16.27 -6.79 -3.59
CA ARG A 100 -16.69 -7.44 -4.85
C ARG A 100 -18.14 -7.05 -5.17
N GLN A 101 -18.41 -6.59 -6.40
CA GLN A 101 -19.77 -6.55 -6.92
C GLN A 101 -20.28 -7.99 -7.06
N THR A 102 -21.24 -8.37 -6.23
CA THR A 102 -22.04 -9.57 -6.45
C THR A 102 -22.86 -9.37 -7.72
N ALA A 103 -22.84 -10.36 -8.61
CA ALA A 103 -23.88 -10.44 -9.62
C ALA A 103 -25.15 -10.84 -8.86
N ASN A 104 -26.12 -9.92 -8.81
CA ASN A 104 -27.47 -9.99 -8.22
C ASN A 104 -27.59 -9.40 -6.80
N GLY A 105 -28.38 -8.32 -6.71
CA GLY A 105 -29.00 -7.80 -5.48
C GLY A 105 -28.09 -6.94 -4.61
#